data_AF-A0A929K6L4-F1
#
_entry.id   AF-A0A929K6L4-F1
#
_cell.length_a   1.000
_cell.length_b   1.000
_cell.length_c   1.000
_cell.angle_alpha   90.00
_cell.angle_beta   90.00
_cell.angle_gamma   90.00
#
_symmetry.space_group_name_H-M   'P 1'
#
loop_
_entity.id
_entity.type
_entity.pdbx_description
1 polymer ?
#
loop_
_entity_poly.entity_id
_entity_poly.type
_entity_poly.pdbx_seq_one_letter_code
_entity_poly.pdbx_strand_id
1 'polypeptide(L)'
;MYELKFDENLCKTCPTGDCLVKCQYMDLDKNVAIEEMVKISKGEDSFVLRDCVTCYGCEEYCKRGNHPFYLITEMRQKKGILTAPRAITKQWINIGEPRGKFKTGDIKKKILSFGFMAEFLQLVQGRLFDDVMPSYIFGQEFFCNVVYIHFANTSIIKERLPMVIDNFSKLGVEEVVCMHDECYGAFASLAPAYGMEVPF
;
A
#
# COMPACT_ATOMS: atom_id res chain seq x y z
N MET A 1 16.17 5.80 4.18
CA MET A 1 14.99 5.42 3.38
C MET A 1 14.36 4.24 4.09
N TYR A 2 13.03 4.16 4.21
CA TYR A 2 12.36 3.07 4.91
C TYR A 2 12.64 1.71 4.25
N GLU A 3 12.72 0.65 5.04
CA GLU A 3 12.97 -0.71 4.56
C GLU A 3 11.85 -1.64 5.01
N LEU A 4 11.52 -2.62 4.17
CA LEU A 4 10.50 -3.60 4.50
C LEU A 4 10.97 -4.46 5.68
N LYS A 5 10.16 -4.55 6.73
CA LYS A 5 10.38 -5.50 7.82
C LYS A 5 10.01 -6.90 7.33
N PHE A 6 11.03 -7.68 7.02
CA PHE A 6 10.88 -9.05 6.52
C PHE A 6 11.85 -9.99 7.25
N ASP A 7 11.38 -11.17 7.64
CA ASP A 7 12.19 -12.21 8.25
C ASP A 7 12.11 -13.51 7.42
N GLU A 8 13.23 -13.88 6.81
CA GLU A 8 13.38 -15.10 6.02
C GLU A 8 13.05 -16.37 6.83
N ASN A 9 13.31 -16.38 8.14
CA ASN A 9 13.05 -17.54 8.99
C ASN A 9 11.55 -17.78 9.17
N LEU A 10 10.71 -16.73 9.10
CA LEU A 10 9.25 -16.89 9.07
C LEU A 10 8.78 -17.58 7.78
N CYS A 11 9.49 -17.42 6.65
CA CYS A 11 9.20 -18.19 5.45
C CYS A 11 9.69 -19.63 5.57
N LYS A 12 10.94 -19.85 5.99
CA LYS A 12 11.52 -21.20 6.14
C LYS A 12 10.72 -22.13 7.04
N THR A 13 10.14 -21.57 8.11
CA THR A 13 9.34 -22.31 9.08
C THR A 13 7.84 -22.26 8.80
N CYS A 14 7.42 -21.75 7.64
CA CYS A 14 6.00 -21.58 7.33
C CYS A 14 5.28 -22.93 7.20
N PRO A 15 4.19 -23.16 7.96
CA PRO A 15 3.50 -24.45 7.92
C PRO A 15 2.66 -24.64 6.65
N THR A 16 2.32 -23.58 5.91
CA THR A 16 1.32 -23.64 4.83
C THR A 16 1.87 -23.20 3.48
N GLY A 17 2.74 -22.18 3.42
CA GLY A 17 3.12 -21.54 2.16
C GLY A 17 1.97 -20.78 1.49
N ASP A 18 0.89 -20.49 2.23
CA ASP A 18 -0.39 -19.99 1.71
C ASP A 18 -0.29 -18.78 0.78
N CYS A 19 0.69 -17.90 1.01
CA CYS A 19 0.93 -16.72 0.17
C CYS A 19 1.04 -17.06 -1.33
N LEU A 20 1.63 -18.19 -1.71
CA LEU A 20 1.72 -18.62 -3.11
C LEU A 20 0.87 -19.85 -3.41
N VAL A 21 0.65 -20.75 -2.44
CA VAL A 21 -0.25 -21.92 -2.63
C VAL A 21 -1.68 -21.49 -2.98
N LYS A 22 -2.16 -20.38 -2.40
CA LYS A 22 -3.50 -19.85 -2.66
C LYS A 22 -3.51 -18.80 -3.79
N CYS A 23 -2.41 -18.65 -4.52
CA CYS A 23 -2.38 -17.71 -5.64
C CYS A 23 -3.46 -18.08 -6.66
N GLN A 24 -4.20 -17.08 -7.16
CA GLN A 24 -5.26 -17.30 -8.14
C GLN A 24 -4.74 -17.38 -9.59
N TYR A 25 -3.44 -17.13 -9.79
CA TYR A 25 -2.82 -16.98 -11.10
C TYR A 25 -1.61 -17.90 -11.32
N MET A 26 -1.16 -18.58 -10.27
CA MET A 26 -0.07 -19.54 -10.30
C MET A 26 -0.48 -20.75 -9.47
N ASP A 27 -0.03 -21.94 -9.87
CA ASP A 27 -0.26 -23.20 -9.15
C ASP A 27 1.08 -23.69 -8.58
N LEU A 28 1.18 -23.76 -7.25
CA LEU A 28 2.40 -24.14 -6.55
C LEU A 28 2.07 -25.05 -5.37
N ASP A 29 2.83 -26.14 -5.24
CA ASP A 29 2.87 -26.91 -4.00
C ASP A 29 3.54 -26.10 -2.88
N LYS A 30 3.17 -26.41 -1.63
CA LYS A 30 3.68 -25.77 -0.41
C LYS A 30 5.21 -25.62 -0.38
N ASN A 31 5.94 -26.68 -0.72
CA ASN A 31 7.40 -26.66 -0.61
C ASN A 31 8.02 -25.70 -1.63
N VAL A 32 7.51 -25.70 -2.86
CA VAL A 32 7.95 -24.78 -3.92
C VAL A 32 7.58 -23.35 -3.55
N ALA A 33 6.36 -23.11 -3.05
CA ALA A 33 5.93 -21.80 -2.56
C ALA A 33 6.89 -21.21 -1.50
N ILE A 34 7.29 -22.03 -0.51
CA ILE A 34 8.24 -21.61 0.53
C ILE A 34 9.62 -21.34 -0.08
N GLU A 35 10.11 -22.24 -0.93
CA GLU A 35 11.41 -22.11 -1.57
C GLU A 35 11.51 -20.83 -2.40
N GLU A 36 10.50 -20.54 -3.23
CA GLU A 36 10.47 -19.35 -4.07
C GLU A 36 10.41 -18.06 -3.24
N MET A 37 9.62 -18.02 -2.16
CA MET A 37 9.61 -16.85 -1.27
C MET A 37 10.96 -16.63 -0.58
N VAL A 38 11.67 -17.69 -0.22
CA VAL A 38 13.02 -17.61 0.36
C VAL A 38 14.06 -17.18 -0.68
N LYS A 39 13.95 -17.64 -1.94
CA LYS A 39 14.79 -17.15 -3.04
C LYS A 39 14.60 -15.65 -3.25
N ILE A 40 13.34 -15.20 -3.32
CA ILE A 40 12.99 -13.79 -3.49
C ILE A 40 13.55 -12.94 -2.34
N SER A 41 13.47 -13.41 -1.09
CA SER A 41 14.00 -12.65 0.06
C SER A 41 15.52 -12.47 0.01
N LYS A 42 16.24 -13.39 -0.65
CA LYS A 42 17.69 -13.32 -0.88
C LYS A 42 18.06 -12.49 -2.13
N GLY A 43 17.07 -11.97 -2.86
CA GLY A 43 17.28 -11.24 -4.11
C GLY A 43 17.58 -12.13 -5.32
N GLU A 44 17.44 -13.43 -5.19
CA GLU A 44 17.61 -14.40 -6.28
C GLU A 44 16.49 -14.24 -7.34
N ASP A 45 16.64 -14.88 -8.50
CA ASP A 45 15.57 -14.90 -9.50
C ASP A 45 14.50 -15.93 -9.12
N SER A 46 13.25 -15.66 -9.50
CA SER A 46 12.09 -16.52 -9.26
C SER A 46 11.05 -16.27 -10.34
N PHE A 47 10.39 -17.33 -10.82
CA PHE A 47 9.32 -17.20 -11.81
C PHE A 47 8.14 -16.40 -11.27
N VAL A 48 7.91 -16.43 -9.95
CA VAL A 48 6.89 -15.64 -9.24
C VAL A 48 7.03 -14.14 -9.53
N LEU A 49 8.25 -13.64 -9.71
CA LEU A 49 8.49 -12.22 -10.01
C LEU A 49 7.95 -11.83 -11.40
N ARG A 50 7.90 -12.79 -12.33
CA ARG A 50 7.44 -12.59 -13.71
C ARG A 50 5.93 -12.83 -13.83
N ASP A 51 5.44 -13.87 -13.16
CA ASP A 51 4.06 -14.36 -13.33
C ASP A 51 3.07 -13.70 -12.36
N CYS A 52 3.54 -13.03 -11.30
CA CYS A 52 2.68 -12.28 -10.41
C CYS A 52 1.91 -11.18 -11.17
N VAL A 53 0.60 -11.08 -10.97
CA VAL A 53 -0.26 -10.06 -11.58
C VAL A 53 -0.58 -8.89 -10.65
N THR A 54 0.16 -8.80 -9.54
CA THR A 54 0.05 -7.78 -8.50
C THR A 54 -1.33 -7.61 -7.86
N CYS A 55 -2.09 -8.70 -7.66
CA CYS A 55 -3.46 -8.67 -7.10
C CYS A 55 -3.56 -8.49 -5.57
N TYR A 56 -2.45 -8.33 -4.84
CA TYR A 56 -2.41 -8.17 -3.38
C TYR A 56 -2.81 -9.40 -2.53
N GLY A 57 -3.50 -10.40 -3.08
CA GLY A 57 -4.08 -11.50 -2.28
C GLY A 57 -3.08 -12.27 -1.39
N CYS A 58 -1.82 -12.39 -1.79
CA CYS A 58 -0.80 -13.06 -0.97
C CYS A 58 -0.50 -12.31 0.34
N GLU A 59 -0.69 -10.99 0.38
CA GLU A 59 -0.57 -10.17 1.58
C GLU A 59 -1.61 -10.59 2.62
N GLU A 60 -2.86 -10.76 2.19
CA GLU A 60 -3.98 -11.17 3.04
C GLU A 60 -3.86 -12.61 3.58
N TYR A 61 -3.18 -13.48 2.81
CA TYR A 61 -3.01 -14.88 3.18
C TYR A 61 -1.91 -15.10 4.22
N CYS A 62 -0.89 -14.23 4.27
CA CYS A 62 0.22 -14.38 5.20
C CYS A 62 -0.15 -13.92 6.62
N LYS A 63 -0.72 -14.81 7.44
CA LYS A 63 -1.07 -14.53 8.83
C LYS A 63 0.13 -14.34 9.77
N ARG A 64 1.36 -14.49 9.26
CA ARG A 64 2.60 -14.27 10.01
C ARG A 64 3.11 -12.82 9.92
N GLY A 65 2.43 -11.94 9.18
CA GLY A 65 2.82 -10.54 9.03
C GLY A 65 4.17 -10.36 8.35
N ASN A 66 4.54 -11.26 7.43
CA ASN A 66 5.84 -11.22 6.74
C ASN A 66 5.76 -10.61 5.34
N HIS A 67 4.65 -9.93 5.02
CA HIS A 67 4.52 -9.04 3.87
C HIS A 67 5.01 -9.56 2.50
N PRO A 68 4.53 -10.74 2.04
CA PRO A 68 5.02 -11.36 0.81
C PRO A 68 4.77 -10.49 -0.43
N PHE A 69 3.66 -9.76 -0.48
CA PHE A 69 3.33 -8.92 -1.64
C PHE A 69 4.29 -7.74 -1.77
N TYR A 70 4.58 -7.07 -0.66
CA TYR A 70 5.52 -5.95 -0.64
C TYR A 70 6.92 -6.42 -1.03
N LEU A 71 7.37 -7.58 -0.52
CA LEU A 71 8.65 -8.15 -0.92
C LEU A 71 8.72 -8.43 -2.43
N ILE A 72 7.69 -9.08 -3.00
CA ILE A 72 7.64 -9.38 -4.43
C ILE A 72 7.73 -8.09 -5.26
N THR A 73 6.95 -7.07 -4.91
CA THR A 73 6.93 -5.80 -5.67
C THR A 73 8.24 -5.01 -5.53
N GLU A 74 8.91 -5.05 -4.37
CA GLU A 74 10.27 -4.49 -4.20
C GLU A 74 11.28 -5.20 -5.10
N MET A 75 11.26 -6.53 -5.15
CA MET A 75 12.22 -7.30 -5.94
C MET A 75 11.98 -7.13 -7.43
N ARG A 76 10.72 -7.03 -7.86
CA ARG A 76 10.36 -6.65 -9.23
C ARG A 76 10.91 -5.28 -9.58
N GLN A 77 10.76 -4.29 -8.69
CA GLN A 77 11.33 -2.97 -8.91
C GLN A 77 12.86 -3.03 -9.08
N LYS A 78 13.56 -3.70 -8.15
CA LYS A 78 15.03 -3.84 -8.18
C LYS A 78 15.53 -4.51 -9.46
N LYS A 79 14.78 -5.46 -10.01
CA LYS A 79 15.10 -6.17 -11.27
C LYS A 79 14.56 -5.46 -12.52
N GLY A 80 13.85 -4.35 -12.39
CA GLY A 80 13.27 -3.61 -13.52
C GLY A 80 12.09 -4.31 -14.19
N ILE A 81 11.40 -5.21 -13.48
CA ILE A 81 10.22 -5.94 -13.96
C ILE A 81 8.98 -5.07 -13.76
N LEU A 82 8.61 -4.33 -14.81
CA LEU A 82 7.49 -3.41 -14.79
C LEU A 82 6.19 -4.10 -15.21
N THR A 83 5.09 -3.78 -14.52
CA THR A 83 3.74 -4.24 -14.90
C THR A 83 3.18 -3.49 -16.11
N ALA A 84 3.63 -2.24 -16.31
CA ALA A 84 3.18 -1.39 -17.40
C ALA A 84 4.38 -0.69 -18.09
N PRO A 85 4.19 -0.17 -19.32
CA PRO A 85 5.21 0.63 -19.98
C PRO A 85 5.66 1.83 -19.13
N ARG A 86 6.95 2.16 -19.19
CA ARG A 86 7.56 3.26 -18.42
C ARG A 86 6.82 4.59 -18.56
N ALA A 87 6.30 4.89 -19.76
CA ALA A 87 5.55 6.11 -20.02
C ALA A 87 4.26 6.19 -19.19
N ILE A 88 3.52 5.09 -19.09
CA ILE A 88 2.29 5.00 -18.29
C ILE A 88 2.64 5.14 -16.81
N THR A 89 3.64 4.38 -16.33
CA THR A 89 4.10 4.48 -14.93
C THR A 89 4.51 5.91 -14.56
N LYS A 90 5.26 6.59 -15.43
CA LYS A 90 5.69 7.99 -15.20
C LYS A 90 4.50 8.95 -15.18
N GLN A 91 3.53 8.78 -16.08
CA GLN A 91 2.33 9.61 -16.10
C GLN A 91 1.55 9.50 -14.80
N TRP A 92 1.33 8.27 -14.31
CA TRP A 92 0.63 8.02 -13.04
C TRP A 92 1.36 8.66 -11.85
N ILE A 93 2.68 8.55 -11.78
CA ILE A 93 3.49 9.17 -10.71
C ILE A 93 3.36 10.69 -10.68
N ASN A 94 3.30 11.32 -11.86
CA ASN A 94 3.15 12.77 -12.00
C ASN A 94 1.74 13.25 -11.59
N ILE A 95 0.72 12.41 -11.81
CA ILE A 95 -0.67 12.69 -11.41
C ILE A 95 -0.82 12.69 -9.89
N GLY A 96 -0.17 11.75 -9.18
CA GLY A 96 -0.25 11.70 -7.71
C GLY A 96 0.76 12.58 -6.99
N GLU A 97 1.54 13.40 -7.69
CA GLU A 97 2.51 14.31 -7.07
C GLU A 97 1.79 15.46 -6.35
N PRO A 98 2.10 15.72 -5.06
CA PRO A 98 1.54 16.87 -4.34
C PRO A 98 1.85 18.19 -5.06
N ARG A 99 0.88 19.11 -5.13
CA ARG A 99 0.99 20.39 -5.87
C ARG A 99 0.78 21.63 -5.00
N GLY A 100 0.64 21.46 -3.69
CA GLY A 100 0.25 22.52 -2.76
C GLY A 100 -1.21 22.92 -2.88
N LYS A 101 -2.08 22.02 -3.38
CA LYS A 101 -3.50 22.31 -3.66
C LYS A 101 -4.41 21.21 -3.13
N PHE A 102 -5.02 21.48 -1.98
CA PHE A 102 -6.02 20.62 -1.36
C PHE A 102 -7.23 21.43 -0.90
N LYS A 103 -8.31 20.71 -0.56
CA LYS A 103 -9.52 21.25 0.05
C LYS A 103 -9.70 20.61 1.41
N THR A 104 -10.18 21.40 2.36
CA THR A 104 -10.57 20.94 3.68
C THR A 104 -11.98 21.40 3.99
N GLY A 105 -12.68 20.64 4.83
CA GLY A 105 -13.84 21.11 5.56
C GLY A 105 -13.45 21.67 6.93
N ASP A 106 -14.37 21.58 7.89
CA ASP A 106 -14.14 22.04 9.26
C ASP A 106 -13.36 20.98 10.05
N ILE A 107 -12.02 21.02 9.95
CA ILE A 107 -11.14 20.03 10.58
C ILE A 107 -11.43 19.91 12.07
N LYS A 108 -11.79 18.69 12.48
CA LYS A 108 -11.94 18.24 13.87
C LYS A 108 -10.92 17.13 14.15
N LYS A 109 -10.95 16.59 15.38
CA LYS A 109 -10.14 15.44 15.79
C LYS A 109 -10.38 14.21 14.92
N LYS A 110 -11.65 13.92 14.60
CA LYS A 110 -12.07 12.90 13.65
C LYS A 110 -12.29 13.55 12.29
N ILE A 111 -11.72 12.99 11.23
CA ILE A 111 -11.86 13.50 9.87
C ILE A 111 -12.23 12.40 8.88
N LEU A 112 -12.88 12.80 7.79
CA LEU A 112 -13.13 11.95 6.63
C LEU A 112 -12.12 12.24 5.52
N SER A 113 -11.34 11.22 5.15
CA SER A 113 -10.34 11.33 4.08
C SER A 113 -10.91 10.83 2.76
N PHE A 114 -10.94 11.72 1.76
CA PHE A 114 -11.25 11.37 0.37
C PHE A 114 -9.99 11.07 -0.46
N GLY A 115 -8.80 11.14 0.16
CA GLY A 115 -7.53 11.05 -0.55
C GLY A 115 -7.52 12.00 -1.76
N PHE A 116 -7.34 11.43 -2.95
CA PHE A 116 -7.40 12.15 -4.22
C PHE A 116 -8.54 11.67 -5.13
N MET A 117 -9.69 11.34 -4.56
CA MET A 117 -10.92 10.99 -5.29
C MET A 117 -12.05 11.94 -4.93
N ALA A 118 -12.38 12.88 -5.82
CA ALA A 118 -13.35 13.94 -5.55
C ALA A 118 -14.78 13.42 -5.51
N GLU A 119 -15.03 12.29 -6.16
CA GLU A 119 -16.32 11.61 -6.29
C GLU A 119 -16.89 11.24 -4.92
N PHE A 120 -16.04 10.95 -3.93
CA PHE A 120 -16.50 10.60 -2.58
C PHE A 120 -17.27 11.74 -1.90
N LEU A 121 -16.99 13.01 -2.21
CA LEU A 121 -17.74 14.15 -1.67
C LEU A 121 -19.24 14.06 -2.02
N GLN A 122 -19.58 13.46 -3.16
CA GLN A 122 -20.97 13.31 -3.58
C GLN A 122 -21.64 12.11 -2.92
N LEU A 123 -20.86 11.12 -2.45
CA LEU A 123 -21.34 9.87 -1.86
C LEU A 123 -21.55 9.95 -0.34
N VAL A 124 -20.89 10.90 0.32
CA VAL A 124 -20.97 11.07 1.79
C VAL A 124 -22.22 11.83 2.22
N GLN A 125 -23.34 11.13 2.16
CA GLN A 125 -24.66 11.68 2.50
C GLN A 125 -25.38 10.80 3.52
N GLY A 126 -26.27 11.43 4.29
CA GLY A 126 -27.14 10.75 5.25
C GLY A 126 -26.49 10.51 6.62
N ARG A 127 -27.30 9.94 7.52
CA ARG A 127 -27.04 9.89 8.98
C ARG A 127 -25.76 9.17 9.39
N LEU A 128 -25.17 8.36 8.51
CA LEU A 128 -23.91 7.67 8.79
C LEU A 128 -22.75 8.65 8.99
N PHE A 129 -22.82 9.84 8.40
CA PHE A 129 -21.72 10.81 8.41
C PHE A 129 -21.99 12.02 9.33
N ASP A 130 -23.10 12.05 10.06
CA ASP A 130 -23.49 13.18 10.92
C ASP A 130 -22.48 13.45 12.05
N ASP A 131 -21.71 12.44 12.46
CA ASP A 131 -20.70 12.52 13.52
C ASP A 131 -19.32 13.00 13.04
N VAL A 132 -19.07 13.00 11.72
CA VAL A 132 -17.79 13.37 11.12
C VAL A 132 -17.90 14.56 10.16
N MET A 133 -18.95 14.66 9.34
CA MET A 133 -19.12 15.81 8.45
C MET A 133 -19.49 17.07 9.25
N PRO A 134 -19.02 18.27 8.86
CA PRO A 134 -18.28 18.59 7.63
C PRO A 134 -16.75 18.53 7.77
N SER A 135 -16.20 17.69 8.67
CA SER A 135 -14.75 17.49 8.84
C SER A 135 -14.20 16.55 7.77
N TYR A 136 -13.57 17.10 6.72
CA TYR A 136 -13.01 16.29 5.64
C TYR A 136 -11.73 16.88 5.04
N ILE A 137 -11.00 16.04 4.30
CA ILE A 137 -9.89 16.45 3.44
C ILE A 137 -10.01 15.84 2.04
N PHE A 138 -9.43 16.53 1.05
CA PHE A 138 -9.28 16.06 -0.32
C PHE A 138 -8.09 16.75 -0.98
N GLY A 139 -7.20 16.00 -1.62
CA GLY A 139 -6.09 16.55 -2.38
C GLY A 139 -4.95 15.55 -2.57
N GLN A 140 -4.03 15.87 -3.48
CA GLN A 140 -2.84 15.06 -3.76
C GLN A 140 -1.92 14.97 -2.53
N GLU A 141 -1.98 15.97 -1.66
CA GLU A 141 -1.27 16.07 -0.38
C GLU A 141 -1.66 14.97 0.60
N PHE A 142 -2.85 14.39 0.44
CA PHE A 142 -3.38 13.31 1.27
C PHE A 142 -3.56 12.00 0.48
N PHE A 143 -3.04 11.94 -0.74
CA PHE A 143 -3.09 10.73 -1.55
C PHE A 143 -2.09 9.70 -1.03
N CYS A 144 -2.55 8.49 -0.70
CA CYS A 144 -1.67 7.45 -0.14
C CYS A 144 -0.62 6.93 -1.15
N ASN A 145 -0.82 7.15 -2.46
CA ASN A 145 0.06 6.69 -3.54
C ASN A 145 0.28 5.15 -3.57
N VAL A 146 -0.52 4.38 -2.84
CA VAL A 146 -0.42 2.91 -2.72
C VAL A 146 -0.56 2.22 -4.06
N VAL A 147 -1.37 2.77 -4.97
CA VAL A 147 -1.53 2.27 -6.34
C VAL A 147 -0.21 1.93 -7.05
N TYR A 148 0.90 2.61 -6.75
CA TYR A 148 2.19 2.38 -7.40
C TYR A 148 2.86 1.04 -7.04
N ILE A 149 2.47 0.37 -5.96
CA ILE A 149 2.93 -1.02 -5.71
C ILE A 149 2.50 -1.96 -6.82
N HIS A 150 1.33 -1.73 -7.44
CA HIS A 150 0.84 -2.54 -8.55
C HIS A 150 1.71 -2.37 -9.81
N PHE A 151 2.44 -1.24 -9.91
CA PHE A 151 3.37 -0.92 -11.00
C PHE A 151 4.83 -1.28 -10.68
N ALA A 152 5.09 -2.01 -9.58
CA ALA A 152 6.42 -2.32 -9.08
C ALA A 152 7.29 -1.07 -8.89
N ASN A 153 6.73 -0.02 -8.27
CA ASN A 153 7.43 1.22 -7.99
C ASN A 153 7.28 1.63 -6.51
N THR A 154 7.70 0.73 -5.62
CA THR A 154 7.56 0.88 -4.16
C THR A 154 8.40 2.02 -3.59
N SER A 155 9.48 2.43 -4.27
CA SER A 155 10.30 3.58 -3.85
C SER A 155 9.51 4.87 -3.71
N ILE A 156 8.53 5.12 -4.59
CA ILE A 156 7.72 6.35 -4.54
C ILE A 156 6.88 6.41 -3.26
N ILE A 157 6.41 5.26 -2.78
CA ILE A 157 5.63 5.19 -1.54
C ILE A 157 6.53 5.45 -0.34
N LYS A 158 7.73 4.85 -0.34
CA LYS A 158 8.74 5.08 0.72
C LYS A 158 9.18 6.54 0.80
N GLU A 159 9.08 7.28 -0.30
CA GLU A 159 9.35 8.72 -0.37
C GLU A 159 8.14 9.55 0.08
N ARG A 160 6.94 9.28 -0.47
CA ARG A 160 5.78 10.17 -0.34
C ARG A 160 4.84 9.85 0.82
N LEU A 161 4.67 8.58 1.18
CA LEU A 161 3.75 8.20 2.26
C LEU A 161 4.11 8.85 3.62
N PRO A 162 5.40 8.98 4.00
CA PRO A 162 5.77 9.74 5.21
C PRO A 162 5.31 11.21 5.17
N MET A 163 5.37 11.85 4.00
CA MET A 163 4.89 13.23 3.83
C MET A 163 3.38 13.32 3.99
N VAL A 164 2.66 12.32 3.48
CA VAL A 164 1.19 12.22 3.60
C VAL A 164 0.80 12.05 5.06
N ILE A 165 1.47 11.16 5.80
CA ILE A 165 1.27 10.96 7.24
C ILE A 165 1.53 12.27 7.99
N ASP A 166 2.65 12.95 7.70
CA ASP A 166 3.00 14.24 8.31
C ASP A 166 1.97 15.34 8.02
N ASN A 167 1.38 15.35 6.81
CA ASN A 167 0.30 16.28 6.48
C ASN A 167 -0.94 16.06 7.35
N PHE A 168 -1.32 14.81 7.63
CA PHE A 168 -2.39 14.51 8.59
C PHE A 168 -2.01 14.97 10.00
N SER A 169 -0.81 14.64 10.48
CA SER A 169 -0.32 15.03 11.80
C SER A 169 -0.36 16.55 12.03
N LYS A 170 0.01 17.34 11.01
CA LYS A 170 -0.02 18.81 11.04
C LYS A 170 -1.42 19.39 11.18
N LEU A 171 -2.45 18.65 10.80
CA LEU A 171 -3.85 19.04 10.99
C LEU A 171 -4.34 18.76 12.42
N GLY A 172 -3.56 18.08 13.26
CA GLY A 172 -3.92 17.76 14.64
C GLY A 172 -5.08 16.76 14.75
N VAL A 173 -5.20 15.86 13.77
CA VAL A 173 -6.24 14.83 13.74
C VAL A 173 -5.82 13.65 14.61
N GLU A 174 -6.81 13.04 15.27
CA GLU A 174 -6.65 11.87 16.16
C GLU A 174 -7.29 10.60 15.58
N GLU A 175 -8.17 10.75 14.58
CA GLU A 175 -8.81 9.63 13.89
C GLU A 175 -9.04 10.00 12.41
N VAL A 176 -8.53 9.17 11.49
CA VAL A 176 -8.73 9.34 10.04
C VAL A 176 -9.61 8.22 9.50
N VAL A 177 -10.85 8.55 9.16
CA VAL A 177 -11.77 7.63 8.47
C VAL A 177 -11.51 7.70 6.97
N CYS A 178 -11.13 6.59 6.36
CA CYS A 178 -10.81 6.53 4.93
C CYS A 178 -12.04 6.09 4.11
N MET A 179 -12.43 6.88 3.10
CA MET A 179 -13.47 6.45 2.13
C MET A 179 -12.96 5.46 1.08
N HIS A 180 -11.63 5.33 0.96
CA HIS A 180 -10.98 4.41 0.05
C HIS A 180 -10.17 3.37 0.83
N ASP A 181 -10.33 2.11 0.47
CA ASP A 181 -9.69 0.97 1.12
C ASP A 181 -8.16 0.98 0.96
N GLU A 182 -7.63 1.37 -0.20
CA GLU A 182 -6.16 1.49 -0.36
C GLU A 182 -5.58 2.56 0.58
N CYS A 183 -6.33 3.63 0.89
CA CYS A 183 -5.89 4.62 1.86
C CYS A 183 -5.85 4.02 3.26
N TYR A 184 -6.88 3.26 3.65
CA TYR A 184 -6.87 2.53 4.93
C TYR A 184 -5.70 1.54 5.00
N GLY A 185 -5.52 0.70 3.97
CA GLY A 185 -4.42 -0.26 3.88
C GLY A 185 -3.04 0.39 3.89
N ALA A 186 -2.91 1.61 3.36
CA ALA A 186 -1.68 2.40 3.45
C ALA A 186 -1.25 2.62 4.90
N PHE A 187 -2.18 3.04 5.75
CA PHE A 187 -1.91 3.44 7.13
C PHE A 187 -1.95 2.25 8.09
N ALA A 188 -2.90 1.34 7.90
CA ALA A 188 -3.11 0.21 8.80
C ALA A 188 -2.17 -0.98 8.54
N SER A 189 -1.63 -1.12 7.32
CA SER A 189 -0.80 -2.28 6.94
C SER A 189 0.55 -1.89 6.35
N LEU A 190 0.55 -1.10 5.27
CA LEU A 190 1.77 -0.81 4.51
C LEU A 190 2.77 0.03 5.32
N ALA A 191 2.34 1.14 5.91
CA ALA A 191 3.19 1.99 6.74
C ALA A 191 3.86 1.19 7.89
N PRO A 192 3.13 0.42 8.71
CA PRO A 192 3.71 -0.44 9.74
C PRO A 192 4.72 -1.47 9.20
N ALA A 193 4.44 -2.08 8.03
CA ALA A 193 5.33 -3.03 7.37
C ALA A 193 6.70 -2.43 7.04
N TYR A 194 6.75 -1.12 6.79
CA TYR A 194 7.97 -0.35 6.55
C TYR A 194 8.50 0.35 7.80
N GLY A 195 7.86 0.17 8.96
CA GLY A 195 8.22 0.82 10.21
C GLY A 195 7.92 2.32 10.27
N MET A 196 6.99 2.79 9.45
CA MET A 196 6.45 4.15 9.57
C MET A 196 5.43 4.18 10.71
N GLU A 197 5.49 5.22 11.54
CA GLU A 197 4.49 5.46 12.59
C GLU A 197 3.30 6.23 12.00
N VAL A 198 2.10 5.82 12.39
CA VAL A 198 0.84 6.49 12.03
C VAL A 198 0.21 6.99 13.33
N PRO A 199 0.20 8.32 13.60
CA PRO A 199 -0.13 8.87 14.91
C PRO A 199 -1.62 9.22 15.11
N PHE A 200 -2.49 8.74 14.23
CA PHE A 200 -3.92 9.00 14.17
C PHE A 200 -4.72 7.71 13.93
#